data_AF-A0A9W7CHE6-F1
#
_entry.id   AF-A0A9W7CHE6-F1
#
_cell.length_a   1.000
_cell.length_b   1.000
_cell.length_c   1.000
_cell.angle_alpha   90.00
_cell.angle_beta   90.00
_cell.angle_gamma   90.00
#
_symmetry.space_group_name_H-M   'P 1'
#
loop_
_entity.id
_entity.type
_entity.pdbx_description
1 polymer ?
#
loop_
_entity_poly.entity_id
_entity_poly.type
_entity_poly.pdbx_seq_one_letter_code
_entity_poly.pdbx_strand_id
1 'polypeptide(L)'
;MKFHVSSLLLVLAGLTTIHAAPNPSKVFDFRGCTTGSPVTESVHETLLASPINGPTCGADGLSLDGNDDYADIDDFEFGGTTSFEVYVKYDSFNNYSKVFKFGGSSDNVALENLAATSTISW
;
A
#
# COMPACT_ATOMS: atom_id res chain seq x y z
N MET A 1 6.07 -28.93 11.34
CA MET A 1 5.20 -29.01 10.16
C MET A 1 5.92 -28.27 9.04
N LYS A 2 6.28 -28.97 7.96
CA LYS A 2 7.16 -28.49 6.88
C LYS A 2 6.29 -28.35 5.64
N PHE A 3 6.14 -27.15 5.09
CA PHE A 3 5.52 -26.99 3.77
C PHE A 3 6.62 -26.84 2.73
N HIS A 4 6.80 -27.87 1.91
CA HIS A 4 7.48 -27.80 0.63
C HIS A 4 6.43 -27.39 -0.41
N VAL A 5 6.66 -26.28 -1.11
CA VAL A 5 5.91 -25.97 -2.33
C VAL A 5 6.84 -26.26 -3.50
N SER A 6 6.57 -27.36 -4.19
CA SER A 6 7.23 -27.75 -5.43
C SER A 6 6.42 -27.15 -6.58
N SER A 7 7.01 -26.22 -7.34
CA SER A 7 6.39 -25.73 -8.59
C SER A 7 7.15 -26.27 -9.80
N LEU A 8 6.36 -26.93 -10.65
CA LEU A 8 6.65 -27.63 -11.88
C LEU A 8 7.16 -26.68 -12.98
N LEU A 9 8.27 -27.03 -13.61
CA LEU A 9 8.82 -26.33 -14.78
C LEU A 9 8.10 -26.80 -16.05
N LEU A 10 7.36 -25.90 -16.72
CA LEU A 10 6.86 -26.10 -18.07
C LEU A 10 7.59 -25.12 -19.01
N VAL A 11 8.43 -25.64 -19.91
CA VAL A 11 9.13 -24.85 -20.93
C VAL A 11 8.21 -24.72 -22.15
N LEU A 12 7.76 -23.50 -22.45
CA LEU A 12 7.15 -23.17 -23.74
C LEU A 12 8.00 -22.06 -24.39
N ALA A 13 8.52 -22.36 -25.59
CA ALA A 13 9.38 -21.46 -26.36
C ALA A 13 8.57 -20.30 -26.94
N GLY A 14 8.79 -19.12 -26.37
CA GLY A 14 8.40 -17.82 -26.91
C GLY A 14 9.03 -16.78 -26.02
N LEU A 15 9.97 -15.99 -26.54
CA LEU A 15 10.57 -14.89 -25.79
C LEU A 15 9.54 -13.76 -25.71
N THR A 16 8.49 -13.95 -24.92
CA THR A 16 7.79 -12.83 -24.30
C THR A 16 8.76 -12.30 -23.25
N THR A 17 9.29 -11.10 -23.47
CA THR A 17 9.71 -10.28 -22.34
C THR A 17 8.48 -10.11 -21.47
N ILE A 18 8.31 -10.99 -20.49
CA ILE A 18 7.49 -10.70 -19.33
C ILE A 18 8.24 -9.52 -18.71
N HIS A 19 7.77 -8.30 -18.99
CA HIS A 19 8.15 -7.16 -18.17
C HIS A 19 7.52 -7.45 -16.82
N ALA A 20 8.23 -8.23 -16.00
CA ALA A 20 7.96 -8.29 -14.58
C ALA A 20 7.89 -6.84 -14.14
N ALA A 21 6.81 -6.46 -13.45
CA ALA A 21 6.73 -5.13 -12.87
C ALA A 21 8.07 -4.83 -12.20
N PRO A 22 8.66 -3.64 -12.41
CA PRO A 22 9.92 -3.31 -11.77
C PRO A 22 9.80 -3.60 -10.28
N ASN A 23 10.82 -4.24 -9.70
CA ASN A 23 10.79 -4.56 -8.27
C ASN A 23 10.49 -3.27 -7.49
N PRO A 24 9.42 -3.22 -6.67
CA PRO A 24 9.08 -2.02 -5.92
C PRO A 24 10.25 -1.62 -5.02
N SER A 25 10.54 -0.32 -4.94
CA SER A 25 11.63 0.20 -4.11
C SER A 25 11.28 0.28 -2.63
N LYS A 26 9.97 0.24 -2.32
CA LYS A 26 9.38 0.26 -0.99
C LYS A 26 8.12 -0.60 -0.98
N VAL A 27 7.95 -1.44 0.03
CA VAL A 27 6.77 -2.30 0.19
C VAL A 27 6.31 -2.31 1.63
N PHE A 28 5.04 -1.99 1.85
CA PHE A 28 4.36 -2.15 3.12
C PHE A 28 3.23 -3.17 2.95
N ASP A 29 3.33 -4.30 3.65
CA ASP A 29 2.28 -5.32 3.68
C ASP A 29 1.54 -5.25 5.02
N PHE A 30 0.32 -4.71 5.00
CA PHE A 30 -0.50 -4.58 6.19
C PHE A 30 -1.27 -5.86 6.54
N ARG A 31 -1.24 -6.90 5.70
CA ARG A 31 -2.01 -8.13 5.94
C ARG A 31 -1.43 -8.89 7.12
N GLY A 32 -2.26 -9.19 8.10
CA GLY A 32 -1.84 -9.89 9.32
C GLY A 32 -0.97 -9.05 10.25
N CYS A 33 -1.01 -7.71 10.13
CA CYS A 33 -0.34 -6.83 11.08
C CYS A 33 -0.90 -6.97 12.50
N THR A 34 -0.24 -6.36 13.47
CA THR A 34 -0.71 -6.33 14.87
C THR A 34 -1.30 -4.95 15.17
N THR A 35 -2.54 -4.91 15.64
CA THR A 35 -3.23 -3.65 15.98
C THR A 35 -2.40 -2.81 16.94
N GLY A 36 -2.17 -1.54 16.58
CA GLY A 36 -1.36 -0.60 17.36
C GLY A 36 0.15 -0.70 17.17
N SER A 37 0.65 -1.68 16.39
CA SER A 37 2.07 -1.80 16.07
C SER A 37 2.37 -1.24 14.68
N PRO A 38 3.56 -0.64 14.48
CA PRO A 38 3.99 -0.23 13.15
C PRO A 38 4.22 -1.42 12.22
N VAL A 39 4.06 -1.21 10.92
CA VAL A 39 4.47 -2.15 9.86
C VAL A 39 5.80 -1.69 9.29
N THR A 40 6.78 -2.60 9.27
CA THR A 40 8.11 -2.31 8.72
C THR A 40 8.12 -2.52 7.20
N GLU A 41 8.74 -1.60 6.48
CA GLU A 41 8.99 -1.68 5.04
C GLU A 41 9.86 -2.90 4.70
N SER A 42 9.47 -3.76 3.76
CA SER A 42 10.08 -5.10 3.59
C SER A 42 11.25 -5.19 2.60
N VAL A 43 11.58 -4.11 1.88
CA VAL A 43 12.71 -4.10 0.92
C VAL A 43 14.02 -3.73 1.61
N HIS A 44 14.02 -2.68 2.44
CA HIS A 44 15.21 -2.17 3.13
C HIS A 44 15.10 -2.22 4.66
N GLU A 45 13.89 -2.40 5.21
CA GLU A 45 13.63 -2.50 6.65
C GLU A 45 14.04 -1.27 7.46
N THR A 46 14.04 -0.09 6.83
CA THR A 46 14.44 1.17 7.47
C THR A 46 13.28 2.12 7.78
N LEU A 47 12.10 1.89 7.19
CA LEU A 47 10.94 2.76 7.36
C LEU A 47 9.83 2.01 8.09
N LEU A 48 9.09 2.75 8.90
CA LEU A 48 7.91 2.29 9.62
C LEU A 48 6.66 2.99 9.09
N ALA A 49 5.58 2.23 8.97
CA ALA A 49 4.22 2.74 8.82
C ALA A 49 3.51 2.62 10.17
N SER A 50 3.41 3.73 10.90
CA SER A 50 2.84 3.80 12.23
C SER A 50 1.31 4.03 12.18
N PRO A 51 0.49 3.19 12.82
CA PRO A 51 -0.95 3.43 12.88
C PRO A 51 -1.28 4.65 13.75
N ILE A 52 -2.08 5.58 13.24
CA ILE A 52 -2.52 6.80 13.93
C ILE A 52 -4.04 6.82 14.06
N ASN A 53 -4.54 7.29 15.21
CA ASN A 53 -5.95 7.41 15.60
C ASN A 53 -6.74 6.11 15.84
N GLY A 54 -6.09 4.96 15.66
CA GLY A 54 -6.58 3.67 16.12
C GLY A 54 -7.06 2.69 15.05
N PRO A 55 -6.45 2.63 13.85
CA PRO A 55 -6.85 1.65 12.85
C PRO A 55 -6.57 0.24 13.36
N THR A 56 -7.40 -0.70 12.91
CA THR A 56 -7.34 -2.08 13.37
C THR A 56 -6.70 -2.98 12.32
N CYS A 57 -5.83 -3.88 12.75
CA CYS A 57 -5.20 -4.85 11.85
C CYS A 57 -6.07 -6.11 11.70
N GLY A 58 -6.10 -6.66 10.50
CA GLY A 58 -6.75 -7.93 10.19
C GLY A 58 -6.00 -8.73 9.13
N ALA A 59 -6.54 -9.89 8.77
CA ALA A 59 -5.97 -10.75 7.75
C ALA A 59 -5.89 -10.07 6.36
N ASP A 60 -6.84 -9.17 6.08
CA ASP A 60 -6.95 -8.49 4.79
C ASP A 60 -6.18 -7.16 4.73
N GLY A 61 -5.61 -6.70 5.84
CA GLY A 61 -4.88 -5.44 5.91
C GLY A 61 -5.26 -4.57 7.10
N LEU A 62 -5.00 -3.27 6.97
CA LEU A 62 -5.37 -2.25 7.93
C LEU A 62 -6.80 -1.75 7.63
N SER A 63 -7.68 -1.79 8.64
CA SER A 63 -9.04 -1.26 8.57
C SER A 63 -9.07 0.14 9.17
N LEU A 64 -9.60 1.09 8.39
CA LEU A 64 -9.74 2.50 8.73
C LEU A 64 -11.22 2.83 8.95
N ASP A 65 -11.53 3.61 9.98
CA ASP A 65 -12.92 3.94 10.36
C ASP A 65 -13.64 4.95 9.45
N GLY A 66 -12.89 5.62 8.57
CA GLY A 66 -13.40 6.62 7.63
C GLY A 66 -13.53 8.04 8.20
N ASN A 67 -13.05 8.30 9.41
CA ASN A 67 -13.01 9.63 10.02
C ASN A 67 -11.60 10.22 10.05
N ASP A 68 -10.68 9.61 10.80
CA ASP A 68 -9.34 10.14 11.04
C ASP A 68 -8.24 9.08 11.15
N ASP A 69 -8.55 7.81 10.94
CA ASP A 69 -7.56 6.72 10.90
C ASP A 69 -6.62 6.81 9.69
N TYR A 70 -5.32 6.60 9.92
CA TYR A 70 -4.33 6.43 8.85
C TYR A 70 -3.08 5.67 9.31
N ALA A 71 -2.25 5.26 8.35
CA ALA A 71 -0.88 4.82 8.61
C ALA A 71 0.08 5.93 8.17
N ASP A 72 0.89 6.41 9.10
CA ASP A 72 1.92 7.42 8.88
C ASP A 72 3.23 6.73 8.50
N ILE A 73 3.73 6.95 7.29
CA ILE A 73 4.97 6.34 6.80
C ILE A 73 6.11 7.32 7.07
N ASP A 74 7.19 6.83 7.69
CA ASP A 74 8.42 7.61 7.89
C ASP A 74 8.88 8.31 6.60
N ASP A 75 9.41 9.53 6.73
CA ASP A 75 9.83 10.34 5.59
C ASP A 75 10.85 9.62 4.69
N PHE A 76 10.61 9.67 3.37
CA PHE A 76 11.52 9.15 2.37
C PHE A 76 11.45 9.91 1.04
N GLU A 77 12.53 9.84 0.28
CA GLU A 77 12.64 10.46 -1.05
C GLU A 77 12.19 9.49 -2.16
N PHE A 78 11.36 9.97 -3.09
CA PHE A 78 10.89 9.18 -4.24
C PHE A 78 11.96 8.93 -5.30
N GLY A 79 12.99 9.79 -5.36
CA GLY A 79 14.05 9.73 -6.36
C GLY A 79 13.60 10.26 -7.72
N GLY A 80 13.83 9.48 -8.79
CA GLY A 80 13.51 9.86 -10.18
C GLY A 80 12.06 9.63 -10.55
N THR A 81 11.79 9.15 -11.78
CA THR A 81 10.45 8.73 -12.18
C THR A 81 9.90 7.66 -11.22
N THR A 82 8.68 7.88 -10.71
CA THR A 82 8.07 7.06 -9.65
C THR A 82 6.70 6.55 -10.08
N SER A 83 6.33 5.37 -9.58
CA SER A 83 5.00 4.79 -9.69
C SER A 83 4.53 4.28 -8.33
N PHE A 84 3.21 4.22 -8.14
CA PHE A 84 2.58 3.69 -6.93
C PHE A 84 1.61 2.57 -7.31
N GLU A 85 1.54 1.55 -6.47
CA GLU A 85 0.53 0.50 -6.52
C GLU A 85 -0.05 0.30 -5.12
N VAL A 86 -1.37 0.16 -5.03
CA VAL A 86 -2.08 0.03 -3.75
C VAL A 86 -3.36 -0.78 -3.95
N TYR A 87 -3.65 -1.66 -3.01
CA TYR A 87 -4.91 -2.38 -2.94
C TYR A 87 -5.77 -1.75 -1.84
N VAL A 88 -6.94 -1.26 -2.21
CA VAL A 88 -7.90 -0.63 -1.29
C VAL A 88 -9.29 -1.23 -1.52
N LYS A 89 -10.03 -1.44 -0.43
CA LYS A 89 -11.44 -1.82 -0.45
C LYS A 89 -12.23 -0.74 0.28
N TYR A 90 -13.20 -0.15 -0.41
CA TYR A 90 -14.13 0.80 0.19
C TYR A 90 -15.39 0.07 0.65
N ASP A 91 -15.76 0.24 1.91
CA ASP A 91 -17.09 -0.14 2.40
C ASP A 91 -18.11 0.99 2.14
N SER A 92 -17.65 2.24 2.06
CA SER A 92 -18.43 3.41 1.64
C SER A 92 -17.54 4.46 0.96
N PHE A 93 -18.13 5.29 0.10
CA PHE A 93 -17.45 6.44 -0.52
C PHE A 93 -17.73 7.71 0.29
N ASN A 94 -16.70 8.27 0.93
CA ASN A 94 -16.76 9.53 1.65
C ASN A 94 -15.94 10.62 0.93
N ASN A 95 -16.27 11.89 1.19
CA ASN A 95 -15.47 13.01 0.69
C ASN A 95 -14.05 12.96 1.27
N TYR A 96 -13.06 13.26 0.43
CA TYR A 96 -11.64 13.34 0.82
C TYR A 96 -11.09 12.04 1.43
N SER A 97 -11.57 10.86 1.00
CA SER A 97 -11.02 9.58 1.44
C SER A 97 -9.69 9.32 0.74
N LYS A 98 -8.57 9.47 1.45
CA LYS A 98 -7.22 9.34 0.89
C LYS A 98 -6.82 7.87 0.84
N VAL A 99 -6.42 7.40 -0.35
CA VAL A 99 -5.74 6.11 -0.51
C VAL A 99 -4.28 6.26 -0.13
N PHE A 100 -3.63 7.32 -0.62
CA PHE A 100 -2.36 7.81 -0.10
C PHE A 100 -2.27 9.32 -0.34
N LYS A 101 -1.43 9.98 0.45
CA LYS A 101 -1.01 11.36 0.24
C LYS A 101 0.40 11.54 0.78
N PHE A 102 1.29 12.01 -0.07
CA PHE A 102 2.66 12.36 0.30
C PHE A 102 2.91 13.84 0.02
N GLY A 103 3.61 14.52 0.94
CA GLY A 103 3.86 15.95 0.85
C GLY A 103 2.84 16.82 1.61
N GLY A 104 2.96 18.13 1.42
CA GLY A 104 2.25 19.16 2.20
C GLY A 104 0.85 19.51 1.70
N SER A 105 0.38 20.71 2.08
CA SER A 105 -0.94 21.22 1.68
C SER A 105 -0.99 21.70 0.23
N SER A 106 0.07 22.32 -0.28
CA SER A 106 0.15 22.88 -1.64
C SER A 106 1.05 22.11 -2.60
N ASP A 107 1.86 21.19 -2.08
CA ASP A 107 2.81 20.38 -2.85
C ASP A 107 2.69 18.94 -2.38
N ASN A 108 1.89 18.15 -3.10
CA ASN A 108 1.64 16.77 -2.75
C ASN A 108 1.40 15.90 -3.98
N VAL A 109 1.62 14.60 -3.78
CA VAL A 109 1.17 13.53 -4.66
C VAL A 109 0.11 12.74 -3.89
N ALA A 110 -1.11 12.68 -4.40
CA ALA A 110 -2.23 12.06 -3.71
C ALA A 110 -3.08 11.23 -4.67
N LEU A 111 -3.64 10.15 -4.13
CA LEU A 111 -4.72 9.39 -4.75
C LEU A 111 -5.86 9.38 -3.75
N GLU A 112 -6.99 9.96 -4.12
CA GLU A 112 -8.11 10.11 -3.19
C GLU A 112 -9.47 10.03 -3.88
N ASN A 113 -10.48 9.64 -3.12
CA ASN A 113 -11.86 9.82 -3.49
C ASN A 113 -12.32 11.21 -3.02
N LEU A 114 -12.52 12.14 -3.96
CA LEU A 114 -12.82 13.54 -3.64
C LEU A 114 -14.26 13.74 -3.14
N ALA A 115 -15.19 12.92 -3.63
CA ALA A 115 -16.62 13.04 -3.38
C ALA A 115 -17.22 11.72 -2.86
N ALA A 116 -18.49 11.72 -2.44
CA ALA A 116 -19.22 10.50 -2.09
C ALA A 116 -19.61 9.63 -3.32
N THR A 117 -18.75 9.59 -4.35
CA THR A 117 -18.93 8.79 -5.57
C THR A 117 -17.83 7.75 -5.70
N SER A 118 -17.95 6.81 -6.64
CA SER A 118 -16.91 5.82 -6.93
C SER A 118 -15.79 6.36 -7.84
N THR A 119 -15.59 7.67 -7.90
CA THR A 119 -14.65 8.32 -8.81
C THR A 119 -13.37 8.69 -8.07
N ILE A 120 -12.30 7.96 -8.36
CA ILE A 120 -10.96 8.28 -7.85
C ILE A 120 -10.40 9.49 -8.61
N SER A 121 -9.78 10.41 -7.87
CA SER A 121 -9.04 11.57 -8.35
C SER A 121 -7.56 11.45 -7.99
N TRP A 122 -6.69 11.99 -8.84
CA TRP A 122 -5.23 12.02 -8.71
C TRP A 122 -4.68 13.36 -9.22
#